data_AF-A0A7R9VFA2-F1
#
_entry.id   AF-A0A7R9VFA2-F1
#
_cell.length_a   1.000
_cell.length_b   1.000
_cell.length_c   1.000
_cell.angle_alpha   90.00
_cell.angle_beta   90.00
_cell.angle_gamma   90.00
#
_symmetry.space_group_name_H-M   'P 1'
#
loop_
_entity.id
_entity.type
_entity.pdbx_description
1 polymer ?
#
loop_
_entity_poly.entity_id
_entity_poly.type
_entity_poly.pdbx_seq_one_letter_code
_entity_poly.pdbx_strand_id
1 'polypeptide(L)'
;VNVFAIGISFFWLFANSWHVTDTDWIGGLQGLIHALTVMEIALVPLLYYMLKDGYSKILKSARMAAFAEGLSSCGGDLSKAAGGKDLLNAEGYGWTQKGGWSPFWAESASLSPDNIAAEEKMLAKEVEKVESTVSALLKDGGKNNDDKNVKAVQKAAREAAEDLKEESRKEAFEGYMEYLYFLLNGIAFYGYLLGVICYYFDDDYLEGTYTGSLKLGMSNSDSDWYGNFAGDFMWTVEPIFILGSPMMLSWSKPKAKKVKAE
;
A
#
# COMPACT_ATOMS: atom_id res chain seq x y z
N VAL A 1 12.85 -1.81 -5.18
CA VAL A 1 14.07 -1.54 -4.37
C VAL A 1 14.27 -2.74 -3.47
N ASN A 2 15.45 -3.35 -3.45
CA ASN A 2 15.70 -4.61 -2.74
C ASN A 2 15.65 -4.37 -1.22
N VAL A 3 14.50 -4.62 -0.61
CA VAL A 3 14.26 -4.54 0.85
C VAL A 3 15.32 -5.36 1.62
N PHE A 4 15.80 -6.45 1.01
CA PHE A 4 16.90 -7.25 1.52
C PHE A 4 18.23 -6.48 1.68
N ALA A 5 18.58 -5.61 0.72
CA ALA A 5 19.80 -4.81 0.78
C ALA A 5 19.70 -3.70 1.84
N ILE A 6 18.50 -3.13 2.02
CA ILE A 6 18.22 -2.18 3.11
C ILE A 6 18.34 -2.89 4.47
N GLY A 7 17.74 -4.07 4.61
CA GLY A 7 17.83 -4.88 5.84
C GLY A 7 19.26 -5.29 6.21
N ILE A 8 20.09 -5.69 5.22
CA ILE A 8 21.52 -5.97 5.45
C ILE A 8 22.26 -4.71 5.91
N SER A 9 21.93 -3.54 5.36
CA SER A 9 22.55 -2.27 5.76
C SER A 9 22.23 -1.92 7.22
N PHE A 10 20.98 -2.14 7.67
CA PHE A 10 20.59 -1.97 9.08
C PHE A 10 21.29 -2.97 9.99
N PHE A 11 21.37 -4.25 9.60
CA PHE A 11 22.06 -5.28 10.39
C PHE A 11 23.57 -5.00 10.49
N TRP A 12 24.17 -4.48 9.42
CA TRP A 12 25.58 -4.06 9.40
C TRP A 12 25.82 -2.83 10.27
N LEU A 13 24.91 -1.84 10.28
CA LEU A 13 25.00 -0.68 11.17
C LEU A 13 24.86 -1.08 12.65
N PHE A 14 23.93 -1.99 12.97
CA PHE A 14 23.74 -2.51 14.34
C PHE A 14 24.91 -3.37 14.81
N ALA A 15 25.49 -4.20 13.95
CA ALA A 15 26.68 -4.98 14.30
C ALA A 15 27.92 -4.10 14.50
N ASN A 16 28.04 -2.98 13.77
CA ASN A 16 29.15 -2.04 13.92
C ASN A 16 28.98 -1.10 15.12
N SER A 17 27.75 -0.74 15.52
CA SER A 17 27.56 0.12 16.71
C SER A 17 28.14 -0.50 17.98
N TRP A 18 28.16 -1.84 18.08
CA TRP A 18 28.82 -2.57 19.18
C TRP A 18 30.35 -2.43 19.19
N HIS A 19 30.99 -2.11 18.07
CA HIS A 19 32.45 -1.94 17.98
C HIS A 19 32.89 -0.46 17.95
N VAL A 20 31.98 0.47 17.71
CA VAL A 20 32.25 1.92 17.62
C VAL A 20 32.62 2.54 18.98
N THR A 21 32.15 1.98 20.09
CA THR A 21 32.37 2.57 21.43
C THR A 21 33.74 2.27 22.04
N ASP A 22 34.42 1.19 21.65
CA ASP A 22 35.67 0.74 22.29
C ASP A 22 36.94 0.99 21.45
N THR A 23 36.84 1.25 20.15
CA THR A 23 38.01 1.28 19.25
C THR A 23 38.19 2.53 18.40
N ASP A 24 37.27 3.51 18.49
CA ASP A 24 37.32 4.80 17.75
C ASP A 24 37.49 4.67 16.22
N TRP A 25 37.25 3.47 15.67
CA TRP A 25 37.70 3.07 14.35
C TRP A 25 36.95 3.75 13.18
N ILE A 26 35.78 4.33 13.49
CA ILE A 26 34.87 5.02 12.54
C ILE A 26 34.39 6.35 13.15
N GLY A 27 35.30 7.13 13.75
CA GLY A 27 35.00 8.47 14.28
C GLY A 27 34.18 8.49 15.57
N GLY A 28 34.18 7.39 16.32
CA GLY A 28 33.58 7.28 17.66
C GLY A 28 32.09 7.63 17.70
N LEU A 29 31.64 8.18 18.83
CA LEU A 29 30.27 8.64 19.05
C LEU A 29 29.80 9.64 17.98
N GLN A 30 30.69 10.52 17.52
CA GLN A 30 30.38 11.49 16.48
C GLN A 30 30.00 10.81 15.16
N GLY A 31 30.78 9.80 14.75
CA GLY A 31 30.50 9.03 13.55
C GLY A 31 29.14 8.32 13.61
N LEU A 32 28.80 7.77 14.77
CA LEU A 32 27.49 7.16 15.02
C LEU A 32 26.35 8.17 14.86
N ILE A 33 26.46 9.35 15.48
CA ILE A 33 25.42 10.39 15.42
C ILE A 33 25.26 10.92 13.99
N HIS A 34 26.35 11.08 13.24
CA HIS A 34 26.29 11.46 11.83
C HIS A 34 25.58 10.39 10.98
N ALA A 35 25.87 9.11 11.21
CA ALA A 35 25.21 8.02 10.51
C ALA A 35 23.71 7.97 10.82
N LEU A 36 23.34 8.13 12.10
CA LEU A 36 21.93 8.26 12.53
C LEU A 36 21.26 9.44 11.83
N THR A 37 21.90 10.61 11.81
CA THR A 37 21.37 11.81 11.13
C THR A 37 21.07 11.55 9.64
N VAL A 38 21.97 10.87 8.93
CA VAL A 38 21.77 10.53 7.51
C VAL A 38 20.61 9.54 7.34
N MET A 39 20.52 8.55 8.22
CA MET A 39 19.41 7.58 8.22
C MET A 39 18.07 8.28 8.47
N GLU A 40 17.99 9.21 9.43
CA GLU A 40 16.79 10.00 9.69
C GLU A 40 16.35 10.81 8.47
N ILE A 41 17.30 11.49 7.81
CA ILE A 41 17.01 12.24 6.57
C ILE A 41 16.48 11.30 5.47
N ALA A 42 17.04 10.10 5.35
CA ALA A 42 16.58 9.10 4.38
C ALA A 42 15.21 8.50 4.73
N LEU A 43 14.82 8.51 6.01
CA LEU A 43 13.53 8.01 6.49
C LEU A 43 12.37 8.97 6.17
N VAL A 44 12.61 10.29 6.11
CA VAL A 44 11.59 11.30 5.76
C VAL A 44 10.81 10.99 4.47
N PRO A 45 11.45 10.73 3.31
CA PRO A 45 10.71 10.38 2.10
C PRO A 45 9.96 9.05 2.23
N LEU A 46 10.50 8.07 2.99
CA LEU A 46 9.83 6.79 3.23
C LEU A 46 8.53 6.99 4.04
N LEU A 47 8.57 7.81 5.09
CA LEU A 47 7.38 8.17 5.87
C LEU A 47 6.31 8.84 5.00
N TYR A 48 6.72 9.74 4.10
CA TYR A 48 5.80 10.35 3.14
C TYR A 48 5.14 9.32 2.22
N TYR A 49 5.91 8.37 1.68
CA TYR A 49 5.37 7.32 0.82
C TYR A 49 4.44 6.37 1.59
N MET A 50 4.74 5.98 2.82
CA MET A 50 3.83 5.18 3.65
C MET A 50 2.47 5.87 3.82
N LEU A 51 2.46 7.18 4.10
CA LEU A 51 1.22 7.95 4.23
C LEU A 51 0.44 8.01 2.90
N LYS A 52 1.14 8.30 1.81
CA LYS A 52 0.55 8.42 0.46
C LYS A 52 0.00 7.09 -0.04
N ASP A 53 0.76 6.01 0.13
CA ASP A 53 0.40 4.68 -0.34
C ASP A 53 -0.75 4.13 0.51
N GLY A 54 -0.74 4.33 1.83
CA GLY A 54 -1.86 4.00 2.71
C GLY A 54 -3.16 4.68 2.28
N TYR A 55 -3.10 5.99 2.01
CA TYR A 55 -4.25 6.74 1.50
C TYR A 55 -4.74 6.21 0.15
N SER A 56 -3.83 5.96 -0.78
CA SER A 56 -4.15 5.46 -2.12
C SER A 56 -4.81 4.09 -2.06
N LYS A 57 -4.31 3.17 -1.23
CA LYS A 57 -4.88 1.83 -1.04
C LYS A 57 -6.28 1.87 -0.43
N ILE A 58 -6.50 2.73 0.57
CA ILE A 58 -7.83 2.89 1.18
C ILE A 58 -8.82 3.48 0.15
N LEU A 59 -8.42 4.51 -0.59
CA LEU A 59 -9.28 5.10 -1.61
C LEU A 59 -9.62 4.09 -2.72
N LYS A 60 -8.63 3.30 -3.17
CA LYS A 60 -8.82 2.21 -4.13
C LYS A 60 -9.79 1.17 -3.58
N SER A 61 -9.62 0.74 -2.32
CA SER A 61 -10.51 -0.23 -1.68
C SER A 61 -11.96 0.25 -1.62
N ALA A 62 -12.20 1.53 -1.30
CA ALA A 62 -13.53 2.10 -1.26
C ALA A 62 -14.19 2.12 -2.65
N ARG A 63 -13.42 2.45 -3.69
CA ARG A 63 -13.90 2.42 -5.09
C ARG A 63 -14.22 1.00 -5.54
N MET A 64 -13.36 0.04 -5.23
CA MET A 64 -13.59 -1.38 -5.54
C MET A 64 -14.85 -1.90 -4.84
N ALA A 65 -15.03 -1.56 -3.56
CA ALA A 65 -16.23 -1.95 -2.81
C ALA A 65 -17.51 -1.35 -3.41
N ALA A 66 -17.50 -0.05 -3.74
CA ALA A 66 -18.63 0.63 -4.38
C ALA A 66 -18.95 0.03 -5.76
N PHE A 67 -17.92 -0.28 -6.56
CA PHE A 67 -18.08 -0.93 -7.85
C PHE A 67 -18.68 -2.33 -7.72
N ALA A 68 -18.17 -3.14 -6.79
CA ALA A 68 -18.66 -4.48 -6.52
C ALA A 68 -20.11 -4.49 -5.98
N GLU A 69 -20.47 -3.50 -5.16
CA GLU A 69 -21.83 -3.31 -4.67
C GLU A 69 -22.77 -2.89 -5.80
N GLY A 70 -22.35 -1.99 -6.69
CA GLY A 70 -23.10 -1.62 -7.89
C GLY A 70 -23.37 -2.83 -8.79
N LEU A 71 -22.37 -3.67 -9.03
CA LEU A 71 -22.53 -4.92 -9.78
C LEU A 71 -23.46 -5.92 -9.08
N SER A 72 -23.35 -6.06 -7.75
CA SER A 72 -24.14 -7.02 -6.98
C SER A 72 -25.62 -6.62 -6.86
N SER A 73 -25.88 -5.36 -6.54
CA SER A 73 -27.23 -4.83 -6.26
C SER A 73 -28.10 -4.74 -7.51
N CYS A 74 -27.48 -4.57 -8.69
CA CYS A 74 -28.18 -4.42 -9.96
C CYS A 74 -28.14 -5.66 -10.84
N GLY A 75 -27.68 -6.80 -10.33
CA GLY A 75 -27.63 -8.05 -11.09
C GLY A 75 -26.65 -8.03 -12.26
N GLY A 76 -25.56 -7.26 -12.15
CA GLY A 76 -24.54 -7.08 -13.20
C GLY A 76 -24.82 -5.93 -14.16
N ASP A 77 -25.95 -5.25 -14.03
CA ASP A 77 -26.35 -4.10 -14.85
C ASP A 77 -26.00 -2.79 -14.15
N LEU A 78 -24.82 -2.23 -14.44
CA LEU A 78 -24.33 -0.99 -13.85
C LEU A 78 -25.21 0.22 -14.22
N SER A 79 -26.02 0.15 -15.29
CA SER A 79 -26.92 1.27 -15.64
C SER A 79 -27.98 1.55 -14.57
N LYS A 80 -28.31 0.53 -13.76
CA LYS A 80 -29.25 0.62 -12.64
C LYS A 80 -28.59 1.06 -11.33
N ALA A 81 -27.26 1.05 -11.25
CA ALA A 81 -26.53 1.48 -10.07
C ALA A 81 -26.50 3.02 -10.03
N ALA A 82 -26.68 3.60 -8.84
CA ALA A 82 -26.55 5.04 -8.66
C ALA A 82 -25.13 5.48 -9.02
N GLY A 83 -24.98 6.34 -10.04
CA GLY A 83 -23.68 6.75 -10.56
C GLY A 83 -22.93 5.65 -11.32
N GLY A 84 -23.61 4.60 -11.81
CA GLY A 84 -22.95 3.46 -12.46
C GLY A 84 -22.09 3.79 -13.68
N LYS A 85 -22.41 4.87 -14.40
CA LYS A 85 -21.55 5.40 -15.48
C LYS A 85 -20.24 5.98 -14.95
N ASP A 86 -20.26 6.60 -13.77
CA ASP A 86 -19.08 7.18 -13.13
C ASP A 86 -18.20 6.10 -12.49
N LEU A 87 -18.82 4.98 -12.11
CA LEU A 87 -18.14 3.79 -11.59
C LEU A 87 -17.38 3.01 -12.69
N LEU A 88 -17.85 3.04 -13.94
CA LEU A 88 -17.24 2.33 -15.07
C LEU A 88 -16.20 3.20 -15.79
N ASN A 89 -15.04 3.36 -15.15
CA ASN A 89 -13.84 3.95 -15.76
C ASN A 89 -12.84 2.84 -16.19
N ALA A 90 -11.64 3.20 -16.66
CA ALA A 90 -10.62 2.24 -17.08
C ALA A 90 -10.24 1.22 -15.98
N GLU A 91 -10.19 1.68 -14.72
CA GLU A 91 -9.90 0.85 -13.55
C GLU A 91 -11.06 -0.13 -13.28
N GLY A 92 -12.29 0.38 -13.31
CA GLY A 92 -13.52 -0.40 -13.20
C GLY A 92 -13.67 -1.45 -14.30
N TYR A 93 -13.31 -1.13 -15.54
CA TYR A 93 -13.25 -2.11 -16.62
C TYR A 93 -12.22 -3.21 -16.32
N GLY A 94 -11.03 -2.83 -15.84
CA GLY A 94 -10.00 -3.77 -15.44
C GLY A 94 -10.46 -4.77 -14.40
N TRP A 95 -11.24 -4.32 -13.42
CA TRP A 95 -11.85 -5.15 -12.38
C TRP A 95 -12.86 -6.18 -12.89
N THR A 96 -13.48 -5.94 -14.05
CA THR A 96 -14.43 -6.91 -14.65
C THR A 96 -13.74 -8.03 -15.41
N GLN A 97 -12.46 -7.86 -15.77
CA GLN A 97 -11.67 -8.88 -16.45
C GLN A 97 -11.01 -9.80 -15.41
N LYS A 98 -11.18 -11.11 -15.59
CA LYS A 98 -10.54 -12.11 -14.72
C LYS A 98 -9.02 -12.04 -14.87
N GLY A 99 -8.31 -11.65 -13.81
CA GLY A 99 -6.85 -11.45 -13.83
C GLY A 99 -6.40 -10.02 -14.14
N GLY A 100 -7.34 -9.06 -14.21
CA GLY A 100 -7.06 -7.68 -14.57
C GLY A 100 -7.06 -7.46 -16.09
N TRP A 101 -7.25 -6.21 -16.49
CA TRP A 101 -7.07 -5.81 -17.88
C TRP A 101 -5.63 -5.38 -18.11
N SER A 102 -4.94 -6.12 -18.99
CA SER A 102 -3.67 -5.73 -19.56
C SER A 102 -3.91 -5.46 -21.05
N PRO A 103 -3.67 -4.22 -21.53
CA PRO A 103 -3.86 -3.94 -22.94
C PRO A 103 -2.79 -4.61 -23.79
N PHE A 104 -3.07 -4.89 -25.07
CA PHE A 104 -2.14 -5.63 -25.93
C PHE A 104 -0.75 -4.98 -26.04
N TRP A 105 -0.66 -3.65 -25.88
CA TRP A 105 0.60 -2.91 -25.89
C TRP A 105 1.39 -3.00 -24.57
N ALA A 106 0.78 -3.46 -23.47
CA ALA A 106 1.47 -3.67 -22.20
C ALA A 106 2.21 -5.02 -22.15
N GLU A 107 1.76 -6.01 -22.92
CA GLU A 107 2.39 -7.34 -22.97
C GLU A 107 3.50 -7.46 -24.03
N SER A 108 3.74 -6.42 -24.82
CA SER A 108 4.68 -6.44 -25.95
C SER A 108 6.09 -5.99 -25.56
N ALA A 109 6.78 -6.90 -24.86
CA ALA A 109 8.16 -7.17 -25.25
C ALA A 109 8.11 -7.79 -26.66
N SER A 110 8.68 -7.12 -27.66
CA SER A 110 8.82 -7.55 -29.08
C SER A 110 7.63 -7.32 -30.04
N LEU A 111 7.26 -6.06 -30.28
CA LEU A 111 6.71 -5.69 -31.59
C LEU A 111 7.86 -5.19 -32.47
N SER A 112 8.20 -5.99 -33.50
CA SER A 112 9.11 -5.55 -34.56
C SER A 112 8.44 -4.40 -35.34
N PRO A 113 9.16 -3.33 -35.71
CA PRO A 113 8.60 -2.19 -36.46
C PRO A 113 7.96 -2.55 -37.81
N ASP A 114 8.15 -3.77 -38.31
CA ASP A 114 7.66 -4.22 -39.61
C ASP A 114 6.19 -4.70 -39.63
N ASN A 115 5.44 -4.64 -38.52
CA ASN A 115 4.13 -5.29 -38.42
C ASN A 115 2.95 -4.38 -38.01
N ILE A 116 2.94 -3.14 -38.51
CA ILE A 116 1.90 -2.11 -38.25
C ILE A 116 0.48 -2.65 -38.55
N ALA A 117 0.29 -3.39 -39.65
CA ALA A 117 -1.01 -3.95 -40.00
C ALA A 117 -1.51 -5.03 -39.01
N ALA A 118 -0.59 -5.75 -38.35
CA ALA A 118 -0.94 -6.70 -37.30
C ALA A 118 -1.31 -5.98 -36.00
N GLU A 119 -0.62 -4.88 -35.68
CA GLU A 119 -0.91 -4.02 -34.53
C GLU A 119 -2.30 -3.36 -34.66
N GLU A 120 -2.62 -2.78 -35.82
CA GLU A 120 -3.94 -2.19 -36.10
C GLU A 120 -5.07 -3.21 -35.93
N LYS A 121 -4.84 -4.45 -36.36
CA LYS A 121 -5.80 -5.54 -36.20
C LYS A 121 -5.97 -5.98 -34.75
N MET A 122 -4.90 -5.95 -33.94
CA MET A 122 -4.98 -6.26 -32.50
C MET A 122 -5.69 -5.14 -31.74
N LEU A 123 -5.38 -3.88 -32.04
CA LEU A 123 -6.09 -2.73 -31.50
C LEU A 123 -7.59 -2.77 -31.83
N ALA A 124 -7.96 -3.01 -33.09
CA ALA A 124 -9.36 -3.08 -33.49
C ALA A 124 -10.15 -4.18 -32.74
N LYS A 125 -9.54 -5.35 -32.57
CA LYS A 125 -10.14 -6.44 -31.78
C LYS A 125 -10.29 -6.09 -30.31
N GLU A 126 -9.32 -5.40 -29.74
CA GLU A 126 -9.38 -4.98 -28.34
C GLU A 126 -10.45 -3.91 -28.12
N VAL A 127 -10.54 -2.92 -29.02
CA VAL A 127 -11.60 -1.90 -29.01
C VAL A 127 -12.97 -2.58 -29.08
N GLU A 128 -13.18 -3.51 -30.01
CA GLU A 128 -14.45 -4.24 -30.15
C GLU A 128 -14.79 -5.05 -28.87
N LYS A 129 -13.78 -5.66 -28.23
CA LYS A 129 -13.96 -6.38 -26.95
C LYS A 129 -14.33 -5.42 -25.82
N VAL A 130 -13.67 -4.27 -25.70
CA VAL A 130 -13.97 -3.26 -24.68
C VAL A 130 -15.37 -2.71 -24.90
N GLU A 131 -15.70 -2.28 -26.11
CA GLU A 131 -17.01 -1.72 -26.47
C GLU A 131 -18.16 -2.69 -26.20
N SER A 132 -18.01 -3.96 -26.60
CA SER A 132 -19.02 -4.99 -26.39
C SER A 132 -19.23 -5.28 -24.90
N THR A 133 -18.16 -5.32 -24.11
CA THR A 133 -18.23 -5.55 -22.65
C THR A 133 -18.87 -4.37 -21.93
N VAL A 134 -18.41 -3.13 -22.21
CA VAL A 134 -18.96 -1.90 -21.63
C VAL A 134 -20.43 -1.75 -21.98
N SER A 135 -20.80 -2.00 -23.23
CA SER A 135 -22.20 -1.95 -23.67
C SER A 135 -23.06 -3.01 -22.97
N ALA A 136 -22.54 -4.20 -22.72
CA ALA A 136 -23.27 -5.25 -22.00
C ALA A 136 -23.47 -4.92 -20.52
N LEU A 137 -22.52 -4.20 -19.89
CA LEU A 137 -22.62 -3.74 -18.50
C LEU A 137 -23.56 -2.54 -18.33
N LEU A 138 -23.74 -1.73 -19.38
CA LEU A 138 -24.57 -0.52 -19.37
C LEU A 138 -25.95 -0.68 -20.06
N LYS A 139 -26.25 -1.84 -20.64
CA LYS A 139 -27.56 -2.13 -21.23
C LYS A 139 -28.53 -2.61 -20.17
N ASP A 140 -29.67 -1.93 -20.08
CA ASP A 140 -30.80 -2.37 -19.28
C ASP A 140 -31.24 -3.76 -19.77
N GLY A 141 -31.18 -4.77 -18.90
CA GLY A 141 -31.62 -6.15 -19.17
C GLY A 141 -33.14 -6.29 -19.37
N GLY A 142 -33.81 -5.28 -19.91
CA GLY A 142 -35.25 -5.17 -20.03
C GLY A 142 -35.86 -6.04 -21.14
N LYS A 143 -36.74 -6.96 -20.71
CA LYS A 143 -37.86 -7.66 -21.39
C LYS A 143 -37.65 -8.41 -22.71
N ASN A 144 -36.63 -8.15 -23.52
CA ASN A 144 -36.36 -8.96 -24.72
C ASN A 144 -35.26 -9.97 -24.46
N ASN A 145 -35.57 -11.24 -24.71
CA ASN A 145 -34.92 -12.40 -24.10
C ASN A 145 -33.55 -12.78 -24.70
N ASP A 146 -33.06 -12.08 -25.72
CA ASP A 146 -32.15 -12.70 -26.70
C ASP A 146 -30.82 -11.96 -26.90
N ASP A 147 -30.07 -11.76 -25.82
CA ASP A 147 -28.62 -11.67 -25.99
C ASP A 147 -27.92 -12.51 -24.92
N LYS A 148 -27.71 -13.79 -25.26
CA LYS A 148 -26.96 -14.76 -24.44
C LYS A 148 -25.60 -14.20 -24.02
N ASN A 149 -25.03 -13.30 -24.84
CA ASN A 149 -23.78 -12.61 -24.55
C ASN A 149 -23.90 -11.62 -23.40
N VAL A 150 -24.96 -10.78 -23.38
CA VAL A 150 -25.19 -9.81 -22.29
C VAL A 150 -25.38 -10.52 -20.95
N LYS A 151 -26.21 -11.58 -20.90
CA LYS A 151 -26.41 -12.37 -19.69
C LYS A 151 -25.10 -13.06 -19.22
N ALA A 152 -24.26 -13.51 -20.15
CA ALA A 152 -22.97 -14.12 -19.82
C ALA A 152 -21.99 -13.09 -19.23
N VAL A 153 -21.90 -11.89 -19.82
CA VAL A 153 -21.05 -10.80 -19.32
C VAL A 153 -21.53 -10.33 -17.94
N GLN A 154 -22.83 -10.12 -17.75
CA GLN A 154 -23.39 -9.72 -16.46
C GLN A 154 -23.18 -10.79 -15.38
N LYS A 155 -23.30 -12.07 -15.74
CA LYS A 155 -22.99 -13.19 -14.83
C LYS A 155 -21.51 -13.20 -14.45
N ALA A 156 -20.61 -13.07 -15.42
CA ALA A 156 -19.17 -13.01 -15.19
C ALA A 156 -18.79 -11.80 -14.32
N ALA A 157 -19.41 -10.63 -14.55
CA ALA A 157 -19.20 -9.44 -13.75
C ALA A 157 -19.71 -9.61 -12.31
N ARG A 158 -20.80 -10.35 -12.10
CA ARG A 158 -21.28 -10.69 -10.76
C ARG A 158 -20.35 -11.65 -10.04
N GLU A 159 -19.81 -12.65 -10.74
CA GLU A 159 -18.79 -13.55 -10.18
C GLU A 159 -17.52 -12.76 -9.82
N ALA A 160 -17.08 -11.85 -10.69
CA ALA A 160 -15.98 -10.93 -10.42
C ALA A 160 -16.25 -9.97 -9.25
N ALA A 161 -17.51 -9.60 -9.00
CA ALA A 161 -17.87 -8.71 -7.89
C ALA A 161 -17.61 -9.35 -6.51
N GLU A 162 -17.77 -10.66 -6.35
CA GLU A 162 -17.43 -11.34 -5.09
C GLU A 162 -15.91 -11.37 -4.88
N ASP A 163 -15.14 -11.67 -5.94
CA ASP A 163 -13.68 -11.60 -5.91
C ASP A 163 -13.20 -10.17 -5.58
N LEU A 164 -13.85 -9.15 -6.16
CA LEU A 164 -13.53 -7.75 -5.90
C LEU A 164 -13.81 -7.32 -4.46
N LYS A 165 -14.85 -7.87 -3.80
CA LYS A 165 -15.11 -7.61 -2.38
C LYS A 165 -14.04 -8.21 -1.49
N GLU A 166 -13.46 -9.35 -1.88
CA GLU A 166 -12.32 -9.91 -1.16
C GLU A 166 -11.06 -9.07 -1.39
N GLU A 167 -10.79 -8.70 -2.64
CA GLU A 167 -9.64 -7.89 -3.00
C GLU A 167 -9.70 -6.49 -2.39
N SER A 168 -10.88 -5.85 -2.35
CA SER A 168 -11.06 -4.55 -1.70
C SER A 168 -10.75 -4.60 -0.20
N ARG A 169 -11.14 -5.67 0.49
CA ARG A 169 -10.80 -5.84 1.91
C ARG A 169 -9.31 -6.04 2.12
N LYS A 170 -8.65 -6.75 1.22
CA LYS A 170 -7.20 -6.91 1.24
C LYS A 170 -6.49 -5.56 1.04
N GLU A 171 -6.90 -4.79 0.04
CA GLU A 171 -6.37 -3.45 -0.21
C GLU A 171 -6.61 -2.49 0.97
N ALA A 172 -7.80 -2.53 1.58
CA ALA A 172 -8.08 -1.75 2.78
C ALA A 172 -7.16 -2.14 3.95
N PHE A 173 -7.01 -3.44 4.18
CA PHE A 173 -6.11 -3.96 5.21
C PHE A 173 -4.66 -3.54 4.97
N GLU A 174 -4.17 -3.70 3.75
CA GLU A 174 -2.82 -3.25 3.38
C GLU A 174 -2.66 -1.74 3.58
N GLY A 175 -3.67 -0.94 3.23
CA GLY A 175 -3.66 0.50 3.49
C GLY A 175 -3.59 0.86 4.99
N TYR A 176 -4.30 0.12 5.85
CA TYR A 176 -4.17 0.27 7.30
C TYR A 176 -2.78 -0.13 7.80
N MET A 177 -2.17 -1.17 7.22
CA MET A 177 -0.81 -1.57 7.56
C MET A 177 0.21 -0.48 7.21
N GLU A 178 0.07 0.21 6.06
CA GLU A 178 0.94 1.34 5.73
C GLU A 178 0.86 2.47 6.77
N TYR A 179 -0.34 2.79 7.28
CA TYR A 179 -0.48 3.77 8.35
C TYR A 179 0.10 3.30 9.69
N LEU A 180 -0.01 2.01 9.99
CA LEU A 180 0.66 1.44 11.15
C LEU A 180 2.18 1.57 11.02
N TYR A 181 2.74 1.23 9.85
CA TYR A 181 4.17 1.38 9.59
C TYR A 181 4.62 2.84 9.67
N PHE A 182 3.82 3.77 9.14
CA PHE A 182 4.06 5.20 9.29
C PHE A 182 4.12 5.61 10.77
N LEU A 183 3.20 5.11 11.60
CA LEU A 183 3.19 5.44 13.04
C LEU A 183 4.39 4.84 13.77
N LEU A 184 4.71 3.57 13.53
CA LEU A 184 5.87 2.90 14.13
C LEU A 184 7.17 3.61 13.73
N ASN A 185 7.37 3.85 12.44
CA ASN A 185 8.56 4.54 11.93
C ASN A 185 8.59 6.01 12.32
N GLY A 186 7.44 6.67 12.49
CA GLY A 186 7.37 8.06 12.95
C GLY A 186 7.78 8.22 14.42
N ILE A 187 7.36 7.27 15.27
CA ILE A 187 7.83 7.21 16.66
C ILE A 187 9.32 6.88 16.70
N ALA A 188 9.79 5.95 15.86
CA ALA A 188 11.21 5.61 15.80
C ALA A 188 12.08 6.78 15.35
N PHE A 189 11.68 7.44 14.26
CA PHE A 189 12.30 8.66 13.75
C PHE A 189 12.44 9.70 14.86
N TYR A 190 11.35 9.97 15.58
CA TYR A 190 11.37 10.96 16.65
C TYR A 190 12.28 10.53 17.82
N GLY A 191 12.26 9.25 18.19
CA GLY A 191 13.11 8.70 19.25
C GLY A 191 14.60 8.90 18.96
N TYR A 192 15.06 8.52 17.77
CA TYR A 192 16.47 8.70 17.38
C TYR A 192 16.84 10.16 17.13
N LEU A 193 15.89 10.98 16.65
CA LEU A 193 16.08 12.43 16.55
C LEU A 193 16.39 13.06 17.92
N LEU A 194 15.79 12.57 19.02
CA LEU A 194 16.13 13.05 20.36
C LEU A 194 17.60 12.78 20.72
N GLY A 195 18.14 11.61 20.38
CA GLY A 195 19.56 11.30 20.58
C GLY A 195 20.48 12.25 19.79
N VAL A 196 20.14 12.54 18.53
CA VAL A 196 20.87 13.53 17.71
C VAL A 196 20.80 14.93 18.32
N ILE A 197 19.63 15.35 18.81
CA ILE A 197 19.45 16.66 19.46
C ILE A 197 20.28 16.73 20.75
N CYS A 198 20.21 15.71 21.61
CA CYS A 198 20.95 15.69 22.88
C CYS A 198 22.47 15.74 22.65
N TYR A 199 22.97 15.14 21.56
CA TYR A 199 24.38 15.19 21.21
C TYR A 199 24.85 16.59 20.78
N TYR A 200 24.09 17.29 19.93
CA TYR A 200 24.49 18.61 19.43
C TYR A 200 24.11 19.77 20.34
N PHE A 201 23.13 19.56 21.24
CA PHE A 201 22.64 20.53 22.21
C PHE A 201 22.76 19.93 23.62
N ASP A 202 24.01 19.72 24.04
CA ASP A 202 24.37 19.10 25.31
C ASP A 202 24.10 19.99 26.55
N ASP A 203 23.84 21.28 26.33
CA ASP A 203 23.54 22.24 27.38
C ASP A 203 22.08 22.17 27.85
N ASP A 204 21.85 21.58 29.02
CA ASP A 204 20.53 21.52 29.67
C ASP A 204 19.99 22.91 30.06
N TYR A 205 20.80 23.98 30.09
CA TYR A 205 20.28 25.35 30.26
C TYR A 205 19.39 25.80 29.08
N LEU A 206 19.39 25.07 27.97
CA LEU A 206 18.53 25.32 26.80
C LEU A 206 17.11 24.73 26.94
N GLU A 207 16.76 24.11 28.07
CA GLU A 207 15.41 23.57 28.34
C GLU A 207 14.28 24.59 28.18
N GLY A 208 14.54 25.88 28.41
CA GLY A 208 13.59 26.98 28.21
C GLY A 208 13.43 27.43 26.75
N THR A 209 14.11 26.80 25.80
CA THR A 209 14.14 27.21 24.39
C THR A 209 13.40 26.23 23.48
N TYR A 210 13.47 26.45 22.17
CA TYR A 210 12.87 25.57 21.17
C TYR A 210 13.39 24.12 21.26
N THR A 211 14.67 23.93 21.61
CA THR A 211 15.26 22.58 21.77
C THR A 211 14.66 21.84 22.97
N GLY A 212 14.40 22.53 24.08
CA GLY A 212 13.66 21.97 25.21
C GLY A 212 12.23 21.55 24.85
N SER A 213 11.54 22.32 24.00
CA SER A 213 10.20 21.95 23.50
C SER A 213 10.25 20.69 22.61
N LEU A 214 11.29 20.54 21.78
CA LEU A 214 11.49 19.33 20.98
C LEU A 214 11.76 18.09 21.83
N LYS A 215 12.36 18.25 23.02
CA LYS A 215 12.56 17.19 24.02
C LYS A 215 11.36 16.99 24.95
N LEU A 216 10.24 17.68 24.72
CA LEU A 216 9.06 17.68 25.60
C LEU A 216 9.37 18.13 27.04
N GLY A 217 10.39 18.97 27.22
CA GLY A 217 10.84 19.44 28.53
C GLY A 217 11.59 18.39 29.36
N MET A 218 12.03 17.30 28.74
CA MET A 218 12.88 16.30 29.39
C MET A 218 14.35 16.72 29.40
N SER A 219 15.09 16.25 30.42
CA SER A 219 16.55 16.39 30.49
C SER A 219 17.21 15.70 29.29
N ASN A 220 18.46 16.05 28.96
CA ASN A 220 19.20 15.35 27.91
C ASN A 220 19.35 13.84 28.19
N SER A 221 19.64 13.47 29.44
CA SER A 221 19.79 12.05 29.82
C SER A 221 18.49 11.26 29.64
N ASP A 222 17.34 11.83 30.01
CA ASP A 222 16.05 11.16 29.85
C ASP A 222 15.68 11.08 28.36
N SER A 223 15.86 12.17 27.62
CA SER A 223 15.52 12.25 26.20
C SER A 223 16.31 11.25 25.36
N ASP A 224 17.61 11.11 25.61
CA ASP A 224 18.47 10.12 24.93
C ASP A 224 18.02 8.69 25.27
N TRP A 225 17.78 8.40 26.55
CA TRP A 225 17.38 7.06 26.97
C TRP A 225 15.99 6.66 26.44
N TYR A 226 14.96 7.47 26.69
CA TYR A 226 13.60 7.18 26.25
C TYR A 226 13.46 7.25 24.73
N GLY A 227 14.21 8.15 24.08
CA GLY A 227 14.25 8.28 22.63
C GLY A 227 14.79 7.02 21.96
N ASN A 228 15.99 6.58 22.37
CA ASN A 228 16.59 5.34 21.85
C ASN A 228 15.72 4.11 22.17
N PHE A 229 15.19 4.00 23.40
CA PHE A 229 14.30 2.91 23.77
C PHE A 229 13.04 2.86 22.89
N ALA A 230 12.39 4.00 22.66
CA ALA A 230 11.22 4.08 21.80
C ALA A 230 11.55 3.69 20.35
N GLY A 231 12.69 4.17 19.83
CA GLY A 231 13.20 3.82 18.51
C GLY A 231 13.41 2.33 18.33
N ASP A 232 14.24 1.74 19.19
CA ASP A 232 14.53 0.30 19.19
C ASP A 232 13.26 -0.54 19.33
N PHE A 233 12.36 -0.15 20.23
CA PHE A 233 11.14 -0.89 20.47
C PHE A 233 10.21 -0.88 19.24
N MET A 234 10.01 0.27 18.59
CA MET A 234 9.17 0.37 17.40
C MET A 234 9.74 -0.42 16.21
N TRP A 235 11.04 -0.33 15.95
CA TRP A 235 11.70 -1.12 14.90
C TRP A 235 11.81 -2.60 15.22
N THR A 236 11.74 -3.00 16.49
CA THR A 236 11.61 -4.41 16.88
C THR A 236 10.19 -4.93 16.65
N VAL A 237 9.19 -4.10 16.89
CA VAL A 237 7.77 -4.46 16.76
C VAL A 237 7.32 -4.50 15.29
N GLU A 238 7.83 -3.62 14.44
CA GLU A 238 7.46 -3.54 13.02
C GLU A 238 7.60 -4.87 12.24
N PRO A 239 8.74 -5.61 12.31
CA PRO A 239 8.87 -6.91 11.66
C PRO A 239 7.80 -7.94 12.06
N ILE A 240 7.31 -7.88 13.31
CA ILE A 240 6.24 -8.77 13.80
C ILE A 240 4.95 -8.51 13.01
N PHE A 241 4.63 -7.25 12.78
CA PHE A 241 3.46 -6.84 11.99
C PHE A 241 3.61 -7.18 10.50
N ILE A 242 4.80 -6.97 9.92
CA ILE A 242 5.09 -7.32 8.53
C ILE A 242 4.93 -8.82 8.31
N LEU A 243 5.60 -9.64 9.13
CA LEU A 243 5.59 -11.10 9.02
C LEU A 243 4.24 -11.71 9.43
N GLY A 244 3.53 -11.07 10.37
CA GLY A 244 2.21 -11.48 10.83
C GLY A 244 1.07 -11.07 9.88
N SER A 245 1.30 -10.13 8.97
CA SER A 245 0.25 -9.57 8.09
C SER A 245 -0.54 -10.60 7.27
N PRO A 246 0.07 -11.68 6.70
CA PRO A 246 -0.70 -12.67 5.97
C PRO A 246 -1.64 -13.47 6.89
N MET A 247 -1.20 -13.73 8.12
CA MET A 247 -1.99 -14.44 9.13
C MET A 247 -3.15 -13.57 9.61
N MET A 248 -2.90 -12.29 9.91
CA MET A 248 -3.94 -11.32 10.31
C MET A 248 -5.01 -11.16 9.22
N LEU A 249 -4.60 -11.08 7.95
CA LEU A 249 -5.54 -11.04 6.81
C LEU A 249 -6.35 -12.33 6.70
N SER A 250 -5.75 -13.49 6.96
CA SER A 250 -6.47 -14.77 6.93
C SER A 250 -7.55 -14.86 8.03
N TRP A 251 -7.29 -14.25 9.20
CA TRP A 251 -8.21 -14.22 10.33
C TRP A 251 -9.38 -13.26 10.14
N SER A 252 -9.19 -12.20 9.36
CA SER A 252 -10.25 -11.24 9.05
C SER A 252 -11.21 -11.70 7.95
N LYS A 253 -10.93 -12.84 7.29
CA LYS A 253 -11.86 -13.43 6.30
C LYS A 253 -13.14 -13.89 7.00
N PRO A 254 -14.34 -13.51 6.51
CA PRO A 254 -15.57 -14.04 7.06
C PRO A 254 -15.61 -15.55 6.84
N LYS A 255 -15.90 -16.30 7.91
CA LYS A 255 -16.10 -17.75 7.82
C LYS A 255 -17.20 -18.03 6.81
N ALA A 256 -16.91 -18.88 5.82
CA ALA A 256 -17.89 -19.31 4.83
C ALA A 256 -19.14 -19.81 5.57
N LYS A 257 -20.30 -19.18 5.29
CA LYS A 257 -21.58 -19.71 5.78
C LYS A 257 -21.76 -21.09 5.15
N LYS A 258 -21.68 -22.15 5.98
CA LYS A 258 -22.07 -23.49 5.57
C LYS A 258 -23.55 -23.43 5.16
N VAL A 259 -23.81 -23.42 3.86
CA VAL A 259 -25.16 -23.66 3.34
C VAL A 259 -25.48 -25.10 3.71
N LYS A 260 -26.47 -25.31 4.59
CA LYS A 260 -27.04 -26.64 4.78
C LYS A 260 -27.69 -27.02 3.46
N ALA A 261 -27.24 -28.11 2.84
CA ALA A 261 -27.98 -28.74 1.78
C ALA A 261 -29.29 -29.27 2.39
N GLU A 262 -30.42 -28.73 1.94
CA GLU A 262 -31.75 -29.34 2.14
C GLU A 262 -32.02 -30.33 1.00
#